data_AF-A0A366M9E5-F1
#
_entry.id   AF-A0A366M9E5-F1
#
_cell.length_a   1.000
_cell.length_b   1.000
_cell.length_c   1.000
_cell.angle_alpha   90.00
_cell.angle_beta   90.00
_cell.angle_gamma   90.00
#
_symmetry.space_group_name_H-M   'P 1'
#
loop_
_entity.id
_entity.type
_entity.pdbx_description
1 polymer ?
#
loop_
_entity_poly.entity_id
_entity_poly.type
_entity_poly.pdbx_seq_one_letter_code
_entity_poly.pdbx_strand_id
1 'polypeptide(L)'
;MTIQSAKHDGTNSQDIIVDGEGLYQIFSIDSDCYVNIYGITFINGKSEYGGAIDSEGNLKIEDSIFKNNIATEYGGTICSDGEELNIYIKNSRFINNSALRENT
;
A
#
# COMPACT_ATOMS: atom_id res chain seq x y z
N MET A 1 1.05 2.95 -15.51
CA MET A 1 -0.36 3.38 -15.40
C MET A 1 -0.43 4.52 -14.40
N THR A 2 -0.87 5.71 -14.78
CA THR A 2 -0.95 6.86 -13.85
C THR A 2 -2.34 6.89 -13.23
N ILE A 3 -2.46 6.57 -11.94
CA ILE A 3 -3.70 6.79 -11.20
C ILE A 3 -3.64 8.24 -10.71
N GLN A 4 -4.32 9.17 -11.40
CA GLN A 4 -4.46 10.54 -10.93
C GLN A 4 -5.54 10.60 -9.85
N SER A 5 -5.14 10.96 -8.64
CA SER A 5 -6.04 11.30 -7.53
C SER A 5 -6.63 12.69 -7.72
N ALA A 6 -7.96 12.82 -7.59
CA ALA A 6 -8.60 14.12 -7.50
C ALA A 6 -8.18 14.83 -6.21
N LYS A 7 -7.72 16.08 -6.33
CA LYS A 7 -7.50 16.98 -5.19
C LYS A 7 -8.88 17.27 -4.58
N HIS A 8 -9.13 16.90 -3.31
CA HIS A 8 -10.38 17.26 -2.65
C HIS A 8 -10.17 17.85 -1.26
N ASP A 9 -10.94 18.87 -0.99
CA ASP A 9 -10.88 19.86 0.08
C ASP A 9 -11.56 19.36 1.36
N GLY A 10 -10.91 18.44 2.07
CA GLY A 10 -11.06 18.31 3.52
C GLY A 10 -12.41 17.83 4.07
N THR A 11 -13.47 17.62 3.29
CA THR A 11 -14.73 17.04 3.76
C THR A 11 -15.44 16.23 2.67
N ASN A 12 -15.54 14.90 2.87
CA ASN A 12 -16.23 13.89 2.03
C ASN A 12 -15.66 13.64 0.62
N SER A 13 -14.49 13.00 0.53
CA SER A 13 -14.15 12.26 -0.70
C SER A 13 -14.98 10.98 -0.79
N GLN A 14 -15.47 10.63 -1.97
CA GLN A 14 -15.71 9.24 -2.30
C GLN A 14 -14.39 8.50 -2.01
N ASP A 15 -14.35 7.68 -0.95
CA ASP A 15 -13.16 6.89 -0.66
C ASP A 15 -12.92 5.98 -1.86
N ILE A 16 -11.84 6.22 -2.61
CA ILE A 16 -11.42 5.26 -3.64
C ILE A 16 -10.87 4.07 -2.88
N ILE A 17 -11.70 3.03 -2.75
CA ILE A 17 -11.36 1.79 -2.07
C ILE A 17 -10.88 0.80 -3.12
N VAL A 18 -9.70 0.24 -2.90
CA VAL A 18 -9.17 -0.90 -3.64
C VAL A 18 -9.14 -2.09 -2.68
N ASP A 19 -9.96 -3.09 -2.98
CA ASP A 19 -10.14 -4.28 -2.13
C ASP A 19 -9.39 -5.47 -2.75
N GLY A 20 -8.47 -6.06 -1.99
CA GLY A 20 -7.77 -7.30 -2.35
C GLY A 20 -8.56 -8.57 -2.03
N GLU A 21 -9.77 -8.44 -1.50
CA GLU A 21 -10.73 -9.52 -1.17
C GLU A 21 -10.19 -10.58 -0.18
N GLY A 22 -9.09 -10.29 0.51
CA GLY A 22 -8.38 -11.24 1.38
C GLY A 22 -7.57 -12.28 0.60
N LEU A 23 -7.41 -12.09 -0.71
CA LEU A 23 -6.85 -13.08 -1.63
C LEU A 23 -5.65 -12.56 -2.42
N TYR A 24 -5.59 -11.26 -2.69
CA TYR A 24 -4.64 -10.69 -3.66
C TYR A 24 -3.80 -9.58 -3.06
N GLN A 25 -2.55 -9.50 -3.53
CA GLN A 25 -1.77 -8.28 -3.47
C GLN A 25 -2.44 -7.23 -4.36
N ILE A 26 -2.49 -5.98 -3.90
CA ILE A 26 -3.19 -4.92 -4.63
C ILE A 26 -2.26 -4.30 -5.69
N PHE A 27 -1.01 -3.98 -5.30
CA PHE A 27 -0.01 -3.46 -6.22
C PHE A 27 1.34 -4.19 -6.06
N SER A 28 1.94 -4.50 -7.21
CA SER A 28 3.34 -4.84 -7.37
C SER A 28 3.98 -3.73 -8.21
N ILE A 29 5.11 -3.18 -7.73
CA ILE A 29 5.79 -2.05 -8.35
C ILE A 29 7.22 -2.46 -8.70
N ASP A 30 7.47 -2.61 -9.99
CA ASP A 30 8.78 -3.00 -10.53
C ASP A 30 9.84 -1.92 -10.26
N SER A 31 11.11 -2.34 -10.22
CA SER A 31 12.25 -1.49 -9.85
C SER A 31 12.47 -0.23 -10.70
N ASP A 32 12.02 -0.23 -11.95
CA ASP A 32 12.11 0.91 -12.86
C ASP A 32 10.90 1.87 -12.77
N CYS A 33 9.94 1.59 -11.90
CA CYS A 33 8.74 2.39 -11.75
C CYS A 33 8.87 3.49 -10.69
N TYR A 34 8.16 4.60 -10.96
CA TYR A 34 7.94 5.68 -9.99
C TYR A 34 6.43 5.88 -9.83
N VAL A 35 5.90 5.53 -8.66
CA VAL A 35 4.47 5.53 -8.39
C VAL A 35 4.14 6.58 -7.34
N ASN A 36 3.16 7.42 -7.66
CA ASN A 36 2.56 8.34 -6.70
C ASN A 36 1.11 7.97 -6.43
N ILE A 37 0.75 7.83 -5.16
CA ILE A 37 -0.59 7.49 -4.68
C ILE A 37 -1.05 8.59 -3.73
N TYR A 38 -2.26 9.11 -3.93
CA TYR A 38 -2.86 10.07 -3.02
C TYR A 38 -4.34 9.74 -2.78
N GLY A 39 -4.79 9.79 -1.53
CA GLY A 39 -6.21 9.67 -1.22
C GLY A 39 -6.84 8.30 -1.50
N ILE A 40 -6.07 7.22 -1.43
CA ILE A 40 -6.56 5.86 -1.71
C ILE A 40 -6.71 5.06 -0.41
N THR A 41 -7.75 4.23 -0.33
CA THR A 41 -7.93 3.26 0.75
C THR A 41 -7.67 1.85 0.22
N PHE A 42 -6.65 1.19 0.76
CA PHE A 42 -6.27 -0.20 0.46
C PHE A 42 -6.82 -1.12 1.54
N ILE A 43 -7.70 -2.05 1.16
CA ILE A 43 -8.29 -2.99 2.11
C ILE A 43 -8.09 -4.45 1.73
N ASN A 44 -7.99 -5.30 2.75
CA ASN A 44 -7.96 -6.76 2.64
C ASN A 44 -6.97 -7.30 1.60
N GLY A 45 -5.85 -6.61 1.38
CA GLY A 45 -4.75 -7.12 0.59
C GLY A 45 -4.09 -8.30 1.31
N LYS A 46 -3.70 -9.33 0.54
CA LYS A 46 -2.96 -10.48 1.06
C LYS A 46 -1.85 -10.92 0.10
N SER A 47 -0.63 -10.97 0.62
CA SER A 47 0.57 -11.41 -0.13
C SER A 47 1.61 -12.03 0.80
N GLU A 48 2.66 -12.62 0.24
CA GLU A 48 3.84 -13.05 1.02
C GLU A 48 4.60 -11.84 1.59
N TYR A 49 4.85 -10.86 0.73
CA TYR A 49 5.54 -9.61 1.03
C TYR A 49 4.58 -8.44 0.83
N GLY A 50 4.33 -7.69 1.89
CA GLY A 50 3.46 -6.51 1.87
C GLY A 50 2.03 -6.84 1.47
N GLY A 51 1.12 -6.96 2.45
CA GLY A 51 -0.24 -7.41 2.18
C GLY A 51 -0.96 -6.63 1.09
N ALA A 52 -0.78 -5.31 1.03
CA ALA A 52 -1.36 -4.49 -0.03
C ALA A 52 -0.38 -4.18 -1.16
N ILE A 53 0.82 -3.71 -0.82
CA ILE A 53 1.78 -3.19 -1.80
C ILE A 53 3.13 -3.88 -1.60
N ASP A 54 3.72 -4.30 -2.70
CA ASP A 54 5.12 -4.71 -2.77
C ASP A 54 5.83 -3.86 -3.81
N SER A 55 7.01 -3.35 -3.46
CA SER A 55 7.64 -2.27 -4.20
C SER A 55 9.15 -2.41 -4.26
N GLU A 56 9.62 -2.84 -5.43
CA GLU A 56 11.01 -2.74 -5.83
C GLU A 56 11.34 -1.36 -6.44
N GLY A 57 10.31 -0.58 -6.81
CA GLY A 57 10.40 0.79 -7.37
C GLY A 57 10.06 1.94 -6.40
N ASN A 58 10.25 3.18 -6.85
CA ASN A 58 10.09 4.37 -6.00
C ASN A 58 8.60 4.63 -5.70
N LEU A 59 8.30 4.92 -4.42
CA LEU A 59 6.92 4.99 -3.95
C LEU A 59 6.67 6.24 -3.10
N LYS A 60 5.75 7.07 -3.55
CA LYS A 60 5.22 8.19 -2.78
C LYS A 60 3.74 7.97 -2.47
N ILE A 61 3.38 7.95 -1.18
CA ILE A 61 2.00 7.80 -0.71
C ILE A 61 1.64 8.97 0.21
N GLU A 62 0.54 9.66 -0.08
CA GLU A 62 0.01 10.70 0.79
C GLU A 62 -1.50 10.52 1.03
N ASP A 63 -1.96 10.98 2.20
CA ASP A 63 -3.39 11.05 2.56
C ASP A 63 -4.17 9.74 2.34
N SER A 64 -3.53 8.58 2.54
CA SER A 64 -4.07 7.25 2.20
C SER A 64 -4.33 6.39 3.43
N ILE A 65 -5.17 5.37 3.28
CA ILE A 65 -5.53 4.44 4.37
C ILE A 65 -5.18 3.01 3.97
N PHE A 66 -4.52 2.27 4.85
CA PHE A 66 -4.27 0.84 4.71
C PHE A 66 -4.99 0.11 5.84
N LYS A 67 -5.93 -0.76 5.51
CA LYS A 67 -6.77 -1.44 6.50
C LYS A 67 -6.89 -2.94 6.26
N ASN A 68 -6.68 -3.74 7.31
CA ASN A 68 -6.85 -5.19 7.28
C ASN A 68 -5.99 -5.89 6.20
N ASN A 69 -4.84 -5.33 5.83
CA ASN A 69 -3.92 -5.96 4.90
C ASN A 69 -2.97 -6.90 5.64
N ILE A 70 -2.73 -8.08 5.08
CA ILE A 70 -2.00 -9.17 5.74
C ILE A 70 -0.85 -9.65 4.85
N ALA A 71 0.38 -9.56 5.35
CA ALA A 71 1.51 -10.26 4.77
C ALA A 71 1.67 -11.63 5.44
N THR A 72 1.89 -12.71 4.68
CA THR A 72 2.15 -14.04 5.29
C THR A 72 3.59 -14.18 5.77
N GLU A 73 4.54 -13.40 5.24
CA GLU A 73 5.94 -13.40 5.66
C GLU A 73 6.39 -12.06 6.25
N TYR A 74 6.52 -11.00 5.44
CA TYR A 74 7.15 -9.74 5.85
C TYR A 74 6.39 -8.49 5.37
N GLY A 75 6.60 -7.36 6.05
CA GLY A 75 6.12 -6.04 5.59
C GLY A 75 4.68 -5.67 5.96
N GLY A 76 3.90 -6.59 6.54
CA GLY A 76 2.54 -6.33 7.05
C GLY A 76 1.57 -5.86 5.96
N THR A 77 1.62 -4.57 5.61
CA THR A 77 0.86 -3.98 4.50
C THR A 77 1.70 -3.52 3.31
N ILE A 78 2.96 -3.12 3.50
CA ILE A 78 3.83 -2.60 2.44
C ILE A 78 5.20 -3.26 2.61
N CYS A 79 5.70 -3.91 1.57
CA CYS A 79 7.09 -4.33 1.48
C CYS A 79 7.85 -3.45 0.49
N SER A 80 9.14 -3.26 0.75
CA SER A 80 10.03 -2.46 -0.06
C SER A 80 11.46 -2.92 0.13
N ASP A 81 12.04 -3.47 -0.93
CA ASP A 81 13.30 -4.21 -0.89
C ASP A 81 14.24 -3.97 -2.09
N GLY A 82 13.92 -3.00 -2.95
CA GLY A 82 14.80 -2.56 -4.04
C GLY A 82 16.06 -1.78 -3.59
N GLU A 83 17.12 -1.87 -4.39
CA GLU A 83 18.48 -1.41 -4.05
C GLU A 83 18.65 0.13 -3.99
N GLU A 84 17.84 0.90 -4.72
CA GLU A 84 17.92 2.39 -4.78
C GLU A 84 16.53 3.04 -4.62
N LEU A 85 15.88 2.76 -3.50
CA LEU A 85 14.50 3.16 -3.24
C LEU A 85 14.34 4.41 -2.39
N ASN A 86 13.49 5.34 -2.88
CA ASN A 86 12.87 6.37 -2.05
C ASN A 86 11.42 6.01 -1.76
N ILE A 87 11.14 5.66 -0.50
CA ILE A 87 9.77 5.56 0.01
C ILE A 87 9.44 6.79 0.84
N TYR A 88 8.37 7.47 0.45
CA TYR A 88 7.81 8.59 1.18
C TYR A 88 6.34 8.35 1.49
N ILE A 89 6.01 8.24 2.78
CA ILE A 89 4.64 8.06 3.24
C ILE A 89 4.28 9.19 4.21
N LYS A 90 3.24 9.95 3.90
CA LYS A 90 2.80 11.08 4.73
C LYS A 90 1.28 11.10 4.90
N ASN A 91 0.83 11.61 6.05
CA ASN A 91 -0.59 11.80 6.38
C ASN A 91 -1.46 10.54 6.19
N SER A 92 -0.84 9.36 6.25
CA SER A 92 -1.50 8.10 5.95
C SER A 92 -1.77 7.31 7.23
N ARG A 93 -2.78 6.44 7.19
CA ARG A 93 -3.23 5.66 8.35
C ARG A 93 -3.07 4.17 8.10
N PHE A 94 -2.52 3.46 9.07
CA PHE A 94 -2.37 2.00 9.04
C PHE A 94 -3.22 1.40 10.16
N ILE A 95 -4.21 0.58 9.81
CA ILE A 95 -5.24 0.09 10.73
C ILE A 95 -5.35 -1.44 10.58
N ASN A 96 -5.08 -2.18 11.66
CA ASN A 96 -5.22 -3.64 11.69
C ASN A 96 -4.46 -4.38 10.57
N ASN A 97 -3.30 -3.86 10.17
CA ASN A 97 -2.43 -4.58 9.23
C ASN A 97 -1.49 -5.50 10.02
N SER A 98 -1.19 -6.69 9.50
CA SER A 98 -0.37 -7.68 10.20
C SER A 98 0.58 -8.43 9.27
N ALA A 99 1.72 -8.86 9.82
CA ALA A 99 2.54 -9.91 9.22
C ALA A 99 2.32 -11.18 10.05
N LEU A 100 2.05 -12.32 9.41
CA LEU A 100 1.72 -13.58 10.10
C LEU A 100 2.95 -14.33 10.61
N ARG A 101 4.15 -13.97 10.16
CA ARG A 101 5.38 -14.55 10.70
C ARG A 101 5.64 -13.99 12.10
N GLU A 102 5.05 -14.63 13.10
CA GLU A 102 5.52 -14.53 14.49
C GLU A 102 6.79 -15.37 14.64
N ASN A 103 7.83 -14.79 15.26
CA ASN A 103 9.06 -15.49 15.57
C ASN A 103 8.75 -16.75 16.41
N THR A 104 8.98 -17.95 15.86
CA THR A 104 9.16 -19.19 16.63
C THR A 104 10.51 -19.21 17.32
#